data_AF-A0A4U9DCL3-F1
#
_entry.id   AF-A0A4U9DCL3-F1
#
_cell.length_a   1.000
_cell.length_b   1.000
_cell.length_c   1.000
_cell.angle_alpha   90.00
_cell.angle_beta   90.00
_cell.angle_gamma   90.00
#
_symmetry.space_group_name_H-M   'P 1'
#
loop_
_entity.id
_entity.type
_entity.pdbx_description
1 polymer ?
#
loop_
_entity_poly.entity_id
_entity_poly.type
_entity_poly.pdbx_seq_one_letter_code
_entity_poly.pdbx_strand_id
1 'polypeptide(L)'
;MLYRHYDFSPANSISCNDIRLIKSLVLKGSGVTILSLLDVLDEVNSGQLAFIPLRNKLLRPLTLALCTAPSRQLSRPAQMAIQKLTAVMEAMRAVGENREPRP
;
A
#
# COMPACT_ATOMS: atom_id res chain seq x y z
N MET A 1 3.16 -23.62 -13.02
CA MET A 1 3.84 -23.64 -11.72
C MET A 1 4.89 -22.53 -11.73
N LEU A 2 4.63 -21.38 -11.13
CA LEU A 2 5.58 -20.26 -11.10
C LEU A 2 5.72 -19.80 -9.64
N TYR A 3 6.97 -19.68 -9.17
CA TYR A 3 7.43 -19.20 -7.85
C TYR A 3 7.51 -20.24 -6.71
N ARG A 4 8.69 -20.88 -6.64
CA ARG A 4 9.19 -21.62 -5.47
C ARG A 4 10.61 -21.14 -5.12
N HIS A 5 10.84 -19.83 -5.16
CA HIS A 5 12.20 -19.25 -5.08
C HIS A 5 12.70 -19.00 -3.66
N TYR A 6 11.85 -19.14 -2.64
CA TYR A 6 12.25 -19.03 -1.24
C TYR A 6 11.54 -20.14 -0.46
N ASP A 7 12.29 -21.05 0.17
CA ASP A 7 11.78 -22.03 1.15
C ASP A 7 11.35 -21.30 2.43
N PHE A 8 10.33 -20.46 2.32
CA PHE A 8 9.72 -19.74 3.43
C PHE A 8 8.42 -20.43 3.81
N SER A 9 8.46 -21.24 4.86
CA SER A 9 7.30 -21.93 5.43
C SER A 9 7.12 -21.47 6.88
N PRO A 10 6.37 -20.38 7.15
CA PRO A 10 6.13 -19.93 8.51
C PRO A 10 5.35 -21.02 9.27
N ALA A 11 5.77 -21.30 10.51
CA ALA A 11 5.14 -22.34 11.34
C ALA A 11 3.65 -22.06 11.61
N ASN A 12 3.28 -20.78 11.73
CA ASN A 12 1.90 -20.33 11.91
C ASN A 12 1.57 -19.28 10.84
N SER A 13 0.52 -19.53 10.06
CA SER A 13 0.00 -18.58 9.08
C SER A 13 -1.47 -18.27 9.37
N ILE A 14 -1.83 -16.99 9.36
CA ILE A 14 -3.22 -16.55 9.43
C ILE A 14 -3.63 -16.10 8.03
N SER A 15 -4.71 -16.67 7.50
CA SER A 15 -5.32 -16.21 6.25
C SER A 15 -6.51 -15.31 6.56
N CYS A 16 -6.50 -14.09 6.04
CA CYS A 16 -7.55 -13.10 6.25
C CYS A 16 -7.62 -12.15 5.05
N ASN A 17 -8.82 -11.67 4.72
CA ASN A 17 -9.10 -10.70 3.67
C ASN A 17 -9.71 -9.39 4.20
N ASP A 18 -9.76 -9.22 5.52
CA ASP A 18 -10.19 -7.98 6.17
C ASP A 18 -8.95 -7.23 6.71
N ILE A 19 -8.64 -6.10 6.08
CA ILE A 19 -7.49 -5.27 6.43
C ILE A 19 -7.58 -4.76 7.87
N ARG A 20 -8.77 -4.48 8.40
CA ARG A 20 -8.94 -4.00 9.79
C ARG A 20 -8.58 -5.10 10.78
N LEU A 21 -8.97 -6.35 10.51
CA LEU A 21 -8.59 -7.49 11.33
C LEU A 21 -7.08 -7.76 11.24
N ILE A 22 -6.52 -7.74 10.03
CA ILE A 22 -5.07 -7.87 9.82
C ILE A 22 -4.31 -6.83 10.65
N LYS A 23 -4.69 -5.55 10.55
CA LYS A 23 -4.07 -4.47 11.34
C LYS A 23 -4.23 -4.70 12.84
N SER A 24 -5.42 -5.08 13.32
CA SER A 24 -5.64 -5.40 14.73
C SER A 24 -4.76 -6.54 15.23
N LEU A 25 -4.50 -7.57 14.41
CA LEU A 25 -3.64 -8.69 14.79
C LEU A 25 -2.18 -8.26 14.92
N VAL A 26 -1.68 -7.48 13.96
CA VAL A 26 -0.31 -6.95 13.98
C VAL A 26 -0.13 -6.00 15.16
N LEU A 27 -1.06 -5.07 15.40
CA LEU A 27 -1.03 -4.15 16.54
C LEU A 27 -1.05 -4.87 17.90
N LYS A 28 -1.66 -6.06 17.97
CA LYS A 28 -1.67 -6.91 19.18
C LYS A 28 -0.46 -7.84 19.27
N GLY A 29 0.51 -7.74 18.35
CA GLY A 29 1.72 -8.55 18.36
C GLY A 29 1.55 -9.98 17.85
N SER A 30 0.48 -10.29 17.11
CA SER A 30 0.24 -11.63 16.56
C SER A 30 1.16 -12.01 15.38
N GLY A 31 1.97 -11.07 14.89
CA GLY A 31 2.97 -11.32 13.84
C GLY A 31 3.20 -10.11 12.94
N VAL A 32 3.74 -10.38 11.74
CA VAL A 32 3.93 -9.39 10.67
C VAL A 32 3.01 -9.69 9.49
N THR A 33 2.79 -8.71 8.63
CA THR A 33 1.96 -8.85 7.44
C THR A 33 2.56 -8.07 6.27
N ILE A 34 2.06 -8.34 5.07
CA ILE A 34 2.38 -7.59 3.85
C ILE A 34 1.12 -6.83 3.45
N LEU A 35 1.20 -5.50 3.43
CA LEU A 35 0.14 -4.60 3.01
C LEU A 35 0.75 -3.47 2.17
N SER A 36 -0.09 -2.74 1.44
CA SER A 36 0.37 -1.50 0.80
C SER A 36 0.59 -0.42 1.85
N LEU A 37 1.47 0.54 1.56
CA LEU A 37 1.64 1.71 2.43
C LEU A 37 0.32 2.47 2.64
N LEU A 38 -0.56 2.47 1.63
CA LEU A 38 -1.85 3.13 1.67
C LEU A 38 -2.78 2.53 2.75
N ASP A 39 -2.68 1.22 2.99
CA ASP A 39 -3.55 0.51 3.95
C ASP A 39 -3.24 0.84 5.42
N VAL A 40 -1.99 1.23 5.69
CA VAL A 40 -1.42 1.41 7.05
C VAL A 40 -0.90 2.82 7.30
N LEU A 41 -1.15 3.77 6.39
CA LEU A 41 -0.53 5.09 6.42
C LEU A 41 -0.75 5.82 7.75
N ASP A 42 -1.98 5.76 8.28
CA ASP A 42 -2.35 6.41 9.54
C ASP A 42 -1.63 5.80 10.73
N GLU A 43 -1.59 4.47 10.83
CA GLU A 43 -0.89 3.76 11.90
C GLU A 43 0.63 3.98 11.85
N VAL A 44 1.20 4.17 10.66
CA VAL A 44 2.63 4.50 10.53
C VAL A 44 2.87 5.96 10.90
N ASN A 45 1.98 6.88 10.50
CA ASN A 45 2.07 8.30 10.88
C ASN A 45 1.96 8.50 12.39
N SER A 46 1.12 7.70 13.06
CA SER A 46 0.96 7.72 14.52
C SER A 46 2.05 6.93 15.27
N GLY A 47 2.97 6.27 14.57
CA GLY A 47 4.04 5.45 15.16
C GLY A 47 3.57 4.11 15.75
N GLN A 48 2.34 3.69 15.47
CA GLN A 48 1.78 2.42 15.94
C GLN A 48 2.26 1.22 15.12
N LEU A 49 2.57 1.43 13.84
CA LEU A 49 3.15 0.41 12.96
C LEU A 49 4.44 0.90 12.31
N ALA A 50 5.40 0.00 12.14
CA ALA A 50 6.56 0.23 11.30
C ALA A 50 6.30 -0.33 9.89
N PHE A 51 6.53 0.48 8.87
CA PHE A 51 6.46 0.04 7.47
C PHE A 51 7.85 -0.18 6.91
N ILE A 52 8.11 -1.39 6.40
CA ILE A 52 9.39 -1.76 5.80
C ILE A 52 9.13 -2.07 4.31
N PRO A 53 9.60 -1.23 3.36
CA PRO A 53 9.38 -1.47 1.95
C PRO A 53 10.13 -2.73 1.50
N LEU A 54 9.45 -3.61 0.76
CA LEU A 54 10.07 -4.82 0.20
C LEU A 54 11.05 -4.45 -0.90
N ARG A 55 12.32 -4.82 -0.73
CA ARG A 55 13.39 -4.59 -1.72
C ARG A 55 13.65 -5.87 -2.49
N ASN A 56 13.24 -5.92 -3.75
CA ASN A 56 13.66 -6.97 -4.68
C ASN A 56 13.54 -6.42 -6.11
N LYS A 57 14.58 -6.61 -6.95
CA LYS A 57 14.59 -6.17 -8.36
C LYS A 57 13.42 -6.75 -9.18
N LEU A 58 12.82 -7.85 -8.72
CA LEU A 58 11.68 -8.49 -9.38
C LEU A 58 10.32 -7.92 -8.95
N LEU A 59 10.24 -7.18 -7.84
CA LEU A 59 8.98 -6.59 -7.36
C LEU A 59 8.78 -5.24 -8.05
N ARG A 60 7.73 -5.15 -8.87
CA ARG A 60 7.27 -3.86 -9.41
C ARG A 60 6.57 -3.08 -8.29
N PRO A 61 6.84 -1.77 -8.15
CA PRO A 61 6.09 -0.93 -7.22
C PRO A 61 4.58 -0.99 -7.50
N LEU A 62 3.78 -1.01 -6.42
CA LEU A 62 2.34 -0.93 -6.54
C LEU A 62 1.95 0.43 -7.12
N THR A 63 1.19 0.44 -8.22
CA THR A 63 0.76 1.67 -8.89
C THR A 63 -0.68 1.99 -8.53
N LEU A 64 -0.91 3.17 -7.95
CA LEU A 64 -2.25 3.73 -7.78
C LEU A 64 -2.58 4.60 -9.00
N ALA A 65 -3.71 4.32 -9.66
CA ALA A 65 -4.13 5.03 -10.88
C ALA A 65 -5.53 5.62 -10.72
N LEU A 66 -5.72 6.82 -11.27
CA LEU A 66 -7.02 7.46 -11.41
C LEU A 66 -7.49 7.27 -12.86
N CYS A 67 -8.58 6.53 -13.05
CA CYS A 67 -9.02 6.09 -14.37
C CYS A 67 -10.39 6.66 -14.72
N THR A 68 -10.56 7.07 -15.99
CA THR A 68 -11.85 7.47 -16.56
C THR A 68 -12.06 6.77 -17.90
N ALA A 69 -13.31 6.60 -18.32
CA ALA A 69 -13.61 6.04 -19.64
C ALA A 69 -13.06 6.99 -20.75
N PRO A 70 -12.32 6.47 -21.75
CA PRO A 70 -11.58 7.29 -22.71
C PRO A 70 -12.47 8.15 -23.61
N SER A 71 -13.70 7.72 -23.89
CA SER A 71 -14.64 8.39 -24.81
C SER A 71 -15.73 9.19 -24.11
N ARG A 72 -15.68 9.34 -22.78
CA ARG A 72 -16.71 10.05 -22.01
C ARG A 72 -16.31 11.50 -21.79
N GLN A 73 -17.13 12.44 -22.27
CA GLN A 73 -16.98 13.85 -21.86
C GLN A 73 -17.24 13.95 -20.35
N LEU A 74 -16.22 14.36 -19.60
CA LEU A 74 -16.32 14.53 -18.15
C LEU A 74 -17.16 15.77 -17.85
N SER A 75 -18.05 15.65 -16.87
CA SER A 75 -18.74 16.81 -16.33
C SER A 75 -17.75 17.74 -15.62
N ARG A 76 -18.08 19.04 -15.54
CA ARG A 76 -17.24 20.02 -14.83
C ARG A 76 -16.94 19.60 -13.37
N PRO A 77 -17.89 19.08 -12.58
CA PRO A 77 -17.59 18.57 -11.24
C PRO A 77 -16.60 17.39 -11.25
N ALA A 78 -16.70 16.46 -12.21
CA ALA A 78 -15.78 15.33 -12.33
C ALA A 78 -14.35 15.79 -12.67
N GLN A 79 -14.21 16.76 -13.57
CA GLN A 79 -12.92 17.38 -13.88
C GLN A 79 -12.30 18.04 -12.63
N MET A 80 -13.10 18.78 -11.85
CA MET A 80 -12.63 19.39 -10.60
C MET A 80 -12.22 18.34 -9.57
N ALA A 81 -12.97 17.23 -9.46
CA ALA A 81 -12.61 16.13 -8.56
C ALA A 81 -11.29 15.46 -8.99
N ILE A 82 -11.10 15.23 -10.29
CA ILE A 82 -9.85 14.67 -10.84
C ILE A 82 -8.68 15.58 -10.52
N GLN A 83 -8.79 16.89 -10.77
CA GLN A 83 -7.74 17.86 -10.46
C GLN A 83 -7.33 17.80 -8.97
N LYS A 84 -8.31 17.76 -8.06
CA LYS A 84 -8.04 17.64 -6.62
C LYS A 84 -7.39 16.31 -6.26
N LEU A 85 -7.89 15.20 -6.79
CA LEU A 85 -7.36 13.87 -6.52
C LEU A 85 -5.93 13.72 -7.06
N THR A 86 -5.64 14.24 -8.26
CA THR A 86 -4.29 14.24 -8.83
C THR A 86 -3.30 14.93 -7.91
N ALA A 87 -3.63 16.11 -7.40
CA ALA A 87 -2.75 16.83 -6.47
C ALA A 87 -2.48 16.04 -5.18
N VAL A 88 -3.50 15.37 -4.62
CA VAL A 88 -3.33 14.51 -3.45
C VAL A 88 -2.46 13.29 -3.78
N MET A 89 -2.70 12.62 -4.91
CA MET A 89 -1.93 11.45 -5.33
C MET A 89 -0.45 11.78 -5.56
N GLU A 90 -0.14 12.94 -6.14
CA GLU A 90 1.23 13.44 -6.30
C GLU A 90 1.91 13.68 -4.95
N ALA A 91 1.21 14.30 -4.00
CA ALA A 91 1.74 14.49 -2.65
C ALA A 91 1.99 13.16 -1.93
N MET A 92 1.12 12.16 -2.12
CA MET A 92 1.29 10.82 -1.53
C MET A 92 2.47 10.05 -2.12
N ARG A 93 2.83 10.30 -3.38
CA ARG A 93 4.01 9.68 -4.01
C ARG A 93 5.29 10.03 -3.26
N ALA A 94 5.45 11.29 -2.86
CA ALA A 94 6.60 11.74 -2.07
C ALA A 94 6.69 11.05 -0.69
N VAL A 95 5.55 10.67 -0.09
CA VAL A 95 5.52 9.93 1.18
C VAL A 95 6.05 8.50 1.00
N GLY A 96 5.74 7.87 -0.13
CA GLY A 96 6.28 6.55 -0.46
C GLY A 96 7.79 6.57 -0.73
N GLU A 97 8.29 7.61 -1.40
CA GLU A 97 9.71 7.77 -1.74
C GLU A 97 10.57 8.15 -0.51
N ASN A 98 10.08 9.03 0.37
CA ASN A 98 10.84 9.51 1.54
C ASN A 98 10.96 8.50 2.71
N ARG A 99 10.25 7.37 2.64
CA ARG A 99 10.28 6.32 3.67
C ARG A 99 11.27 5.20 3.37
N GLU A 100 12.26 5.47 2.53
CA GLU A 100 13.44 4.61 2.42
C GLU A 100 14.19 4.58 3.75
N PRO A 101 14.47 3.40 4.33
CA PRO A 101 15.27 3.33 5.54
C PRO A 101 16.68 3.85 5.24
N ARG A 102 17.13 4.80 6.07
CA ARG A 102 18.53 5.26 6.16
C ARG A 102 19.43 4.04 6.47
N PRO A 103 20.62 3.94 5.84
CA PRO A 103 21.54 2.82 6.04
C PRO A 103 21.98 2.64 7.50
#